data_AF-A0A3A4IZ32-F1
#
_entry.id   AF-A0A3A4IZ32-F1
#
_cell.length_a   1.000
_cell.length_b   1.000
_cell.length_c   1.000
_cell.angle_alpha   90.00
_cell.angle_beta   90.00
_cell.angle_gamma   90.00
#
_symmetry.space_group_name_H-M   'P 1'
#
loop_
_entity.id
_entity.type
_entity.pdbx_description
1 polymer ?
#
loop_
_entity_poly.entity_id
_entity_poly.type
_entity_poly.pdbx_seq_one_letter_code
_entity_poly.pdbx_strand_id
1 'polypeptide(L)'
;MIKINLLPVKQAKKRGAGQRELVLFVLVLVVLGFGLYRVQAANGTTMEGLHAKEKEIQAEMGRLEELIGNITQFQQKREDLKKKLDIIELLKKNKTGPVRILDELAVLIPKKVWLEELVEQAGSLRLVGSATDNKEIAVFMKNLEGSKFFSDVTLLSIDQTKSTTTPVPVMKYSITLKYQVPQS
;
A
#
# COMPACT_ATOMS: atom_id res chain seq x y z
N MET A 1 -42.21 -72.42 -90.16
CA MET A 1 -42.88 -71.65 -89.09
C MET A 1 -41.85 -70.74 -88.45
N ILE A 2 -42.07 -69.41 -88.48
CA ILE A 2 -41.05 -68.40 -88.11
C ILE A 2 -41.41 -67.82 -86.74
N LYS A 3 -40.48 -67.87 -85.79
CA LYS A 3 -40.59 -67.19 -84.49
C LYS A 3 -39.96 -65.80 -84.61
N ILE A 4 -40.78 -64.75 -84.56
CA ILE A 4 -40.30 -63.35 -84.56
C ILE A 4 -40.13 -62.90 -83.11
N ASN A 5 -38.91 -62.50 -82.76
CA ASN A 5 -38.57 -61.94 -81.45
C ASN A 5 -38.98 -60.47 -81.39
N LEU A 6 -40.14 -60.19 -80.81
CA LEU A 6 -40.64 -58.84 -80.59
C LEU A 6 -40.06 -58.28 -79.28
N LEU A 7 -38.81 -57.85 -79.29
CA LEU A 7 -38.33 -56.96 -78.22
C LEU A 7 -39.01 -55.59 -78.40
N PRO A 8 -39.75 -55.08 -77.39
CA PRO A 8 -40.33 -53.75 -77.48
C PRO A 8 -39.21 -52.71 -77.33
N VAL A 9 -38.69 -52.24 -78.47
CA VAL A 9 -37.69 -51.15 -78.60
C VAL A 9 -38.07 -49.86 -77.86
N LYS A 10 -39.34 -49.69 -77.48
CA LYS A 10 -39.81 -48.58 -76.64
C LYS A 10 -39.45 -48.72 -75.15
N GLN A 11 -39.26 -49.95 -74.63
CA GLN A 11 -38.91 -50.17 -73.22
C GLN A 11 -37.40 -50.06 -72.97
N ALA A 12 -36.56 -50.43 -73.96
CA ALA A 12 -35.11 -50.25 -73.88
C ALA A 12 -34.71 -48.76 -73.84
N LYS A 13 -35.40 -47.90 -74.61
CA LYS A 13 -35.13 -46.46 -74.67
C LYS A 13 -35.55 -45.72 -73.39
N LYS A 14 -36.64 -46.13 -72.74
CA LYS A 14 -37.08 -45.58 -71.43
C LYS A 14 -36.16 -46.02 -70.28
N ARG A 15 -35.62 -47.24 -70.32
CA ARG A 15 -34.62 -47.71 -69.34
C ARG A 15 -33.31 -46.93 -69.42
N GLY A 16 -32.83 -46.60 -70.62
CA GLY A 16 -31.63 -45.78 -70.79
C GLY A 16 -31.79 -44.33 -70.31
N ALA A 17 -32.98 -43.73 -70.50
CA ALA A 17 -33.27 -42.38 -69.99
C ALA A 17 -33.35 -42.35 -68.45
N GLY A 18 -34.09 -43.28 -67.84
CA GLY A 18 -34.20 -43.37 -66.38
C GLY A 18 -32.89 -43.77 -65.68
N GLN A 19 -32.06 -44.62 -66.31
CA GLN A 19 -30.71 -44.93 -65.80
C GLN A 19 -29.79 -43.71 -65.87
N ARG A 20 -29.89 -42.89 -66.92
CA ARG A 20 -29.11 -41.66 -67.04
C ARG A 20 -29.51 -40.61 -66.00
N GLU A 21 -30.81 -40.46 -65.74
CA GLU A 21 -31.32 -39.60 -64.67
C GLU A 21 -30.87 -40.07 -63.28
N LEU A 22 -30.92 -41.38 -63.01
CA LEU A 22 -30.42 -41.95 -61.75
C LEU A 22 -28.92 -41.74 -61.55
N VAL A 23 -28.11 -41.95 -62.60
CA VAL A 23 -26.65 -41.73 -62.52
C VAL A 23 -26.35 -40.24 -62.29
N LEU A 24 -27.05 -39.33 -62.95
CA LEU A 24 -26.91 -37.89 -62.71
C LEU A 24 -27.32 -37.50 -61.28
N PHE A 25 -28.41 -38.07 -60.77
CA PHE A 25 -28.87 -37.83 -59.40
C PHE A 25 -27.86 -38.30 -58.35
N VAL A 26 -27.32 -39.52 -58.51
CA VAL A 26 -26.25 -40.04 -57.64
C VAL A 26 -25.01 -39.17 -57.72
N LEU A 27 -24.63 -38.71 -58.91
CA LEU A 27 -23.47 -37.83 -59.10
C LEU A 27 -23.65 -36.50 -58.36
N VAL A 28 -24.84 -35.89 -58.44
CA VAL A 28 -25.16 -34.67 -57.69
C VAL A 28 -25.07 -34.91 -56.18
N LEU A 29 -25.59 -36.03 -55.68
CA LEU A 29 -25.50 -36.38 -54.26
C LEU A 29 -24.05 -36.58 -53.79
N VAL A 30 -23.20 -37.20 -54.61
CA VAL A 30 -21.78 -37.38 -54.29
C VAL A 30 -21.06 -36.04 -54.26
N VAL A 31 -21.33 -35.15 -55.22
CA VAL A 31 -20.74 -33.80 -55.25
C VAL A 31 -21.19 -32.98 -54.03
N LEU A 32 -22.48 -33.03 -53.67
CA LEU A 32 -23.00 -32.37 -52.47
C LEU A 32 -22.39 -32.95 -51.19
N GLY A 33 -22.32 -34.28 -51.07
CA GLY A 33 -21.71 -34.96 -49.93
C GLY A 33 -20.23 -34.61 -49.76
N PHE A 34 -19.48 -34.56 -50.86
CA PHE A 34 -18.09 -34.13 -50.86
C PHE A 34 -17.93 -32.64 -50.48
N GLY A 35 -18.83 -31.78 -50.98
CA GLY A 35 -18.87 -30.38 -50.60
C GLY A 35 -19.12 -30.18 -49.10
N LEU A 36 -20.09 -30.89 -48.53
CA LEU A 36 -20.39 -30.86 -47.10
C LEU A 36 -19.24 -31.40 -46.25
N TYR A 37 -18.59 -32.49 -46.70
CA TYR A 37 -17.41 -33.04 -46.03
C TYR A 37 -16.25 -32.03 -45.99
N ARG A 38 -15.98 -31.32 -47.09
CA ARG A 38 -14.93 -30.31 -47.17
C ARG A 38 -15.20 -29.10 -46.27
N VAL A 39 -16.46 -28.65 -46.18
CA VAL A 39 -16.87 -27.57 -45.27
C VAL A 39 -16.77 -28.01 -43.81
N GLN A 40 -17.20 -29.21 -43.48
CA GLN A 40 -17.09 -29.74 -42.11
C GLN A 40 -15.64 -29.89 -41.67
N ALA A 41 -14.76 -30.41 -42.55
CA ALA A 41 -13.34 -30.55 -42.28
C ALA A 41 -12.65 -29.18 -42.07
N ALA A 42 -13.00 -28.16 -42.87
CA ALA A 42 -12.46 -26.81 -42.70
C ALA A 42 -12.87 -26.20 -41.34
N ASN A 43 -14.12 -26.40 -40.93
CA ASN A 43 -14.64 -25.90 -39.65
C ASN A 43 -14.03 -26.62 -38.43
N GLY A 44 -13.71 -27.91 -38.54
CA GLY A 44 -13.03 -28.65 -37.46
C GLY A 44 -11.63 -28.10 -37.17
N THR A 45 -10.87 -27.81 -38.22
CA THR A 45 -9.49 -27.31 -38.09
C THR A 45 -9.38 -25.90 -37.50
N THR A 46 -10.38 -25.04 -37.75
CA THR A 46 -10.41 -23.68 -37.17
C THR A 46 -10.79 -23.69 -35.70
N MET A 47 -11.66 -24.61 -35.27
CA MET A 47 -12.07 -24.77 -33.87
C MET A 47 -10.92 -25.27 -32.99
N GLU A 48 -10.12 -26.24 -33.47
CA GLU A 48 -8.95 -26.75 -32.72
C GLU A 48 -7.88 -25.68 -32.53
N GLY A 49 -7.62 -24.86 -33.55
CA GLY A 49 -6.67 -23.74 -33.46
C GLY A 49 -7.11 -22.65 -32.48
N LEU A 50 -8.42 -22.40 -32.36
CA LEU A 50 -8.99 -21.43 -31.41
C LEU A 50 -8.90 -21.92 -29.97
N HIS A 51 -9.21 -23.19 -29.71
CA HIS A 51 -9.06 -23.78 -28.36
C HIS A 51 -7.61 -23.90 -27.91
N ALA A 52 -6.67 -24.17 -28.83
CA ALA A 52 -5.25 -24.18 -28.52
C ALA A 52 -4.76 -22.79 -28.07
N LYS A 53 -5.19 -21.72 -28.76
CA LYS A 53 -4.89 -20.33 -28.38
C LYS A 53 -5.54 -19.93 -27.06
N GLU A 54 -6.78 -20.33 -26.83
CA GLU A 54 -7.48 -20.07 -25.56
C GLU A 54 -6.73 -20.70 -24.38
N LYS A 55 -6.26 -21.94 -24.55
CA LYS A 55 -5.50 -22.67 -23.53
C LYS A 55 -4.11 -22.06 -23.28
N GLU A 56 -3.45 -21.56 -24.33
CA GLU A 56 -2.16 -20.86 -24.22
C GLU A 56 -2.32 -19.54 -23.46
N ILE A 57 -3.34 -18.74 -23.80
CA ILE A 57 -3.66 -17.49 -23.11
C ILE A 57 -4.02 -17.72 -21.64
N GLN A 58 -4.81 -18.76 -21.33
CA GLN A 58 -5.13 -19.13 -19.95
C GLN A 58 -3.90 -19.56 -19.15
N ALA A 59 -2.97 -20.30 -19.76
CA ALA A 59 -1.72 -20.69 -19.11
C ALA A 59 -0.83 -19.46 -18.81
N GLU A 60 -0.80 -18.49 -19.72
CA GLU A 60 -0.06 -17.24 -19.54
C GLU A 60 -0.69 -16.35 -18.46
N MET A 61 -2.03 -16.31 -18.37
CA MET A 61 -2.75 -15.63 -17.28
C MET A 61 -2.42 -16.23 -15.91
N GLY A 62 -2.43 -17.56 -15.77
CA GLY A 62 -2.10 -18.21 -14.49
C GLY A 62 -0.66 -17.94 -14.03
N ARG A 63 0.30 -17.92 -14.96
CA ARG A 63 1.70 -17.56 -14.67
C ARG A 63 1.82 -16.10 -14.22
N LEU A 64 1.03 -15.20 -14.81
CA LEU A 64 1.03 -13.79 -14.46
C LEU A 64 0.35 -13.54 -13.09
N GLU A 65 -0.71 -14.27 -12.75
CA GLU A 65 -1.35 -14.24 -11.43
C GLU A 65 -0.41 -14.71 -10.32
N GLU A 66 0.41 -15.73 -10.54
CA GLU A 66 1.44 -16.16 -9.60
C GLU A 66 2.48 -15.06 -9.36
N LEU A 67 2.88 -14.35 -10.42
CA LEU A 67 3.77 -13.19 -10.32
C LEU A 67 3.14 -12.04 -9.53
N ILE A 68 1.85 -11.77 -9.73
CA ILE A 68 1.09 -10.72 -9.02
C ILE A 68 0.87 -11.09 -7.56
N GLY A 69 0.57 -12.36 -7.25
CA GLY A 69 0.41 -12.86 -5.89
C GLY A 69 1.68 -12.67 -5.06
N ASN A 70 2.85 -12.91 -5.68
CA ASN A 70 4.15 -12.65 -5.06
C ASN A 70 4.35 -11.14 -4.76
N ILE A 71 3.97 -10.25 -5.68
CA ILE A 71 4.08 -8.79 -5.47
C ILE A 71 3.22 -8.33 -4.28
N THR A 72 1.99 -8.83 -4.14
CA THR A 72 1.11 -8.46 -3.03
C THR A 72 1.68 -8.91 -1.68
N GLN A 73 2.25 -10.12 -1.60
CA GLN A 73 2.93 -10.60 -0.40
C GLN A 73 4.17 -9.75 -0.05
N PHE A 74 4.94 -9.32 -1.06
CA PHE A 74 6.06 -8.42 -0.84
C PHE A 74 5.62 -7.01 -0.40
N GLN A 75 4.51 -6.49 -0.92
CA GLN A 75 3.95 -5.22 -0.46
C GLN A 75 3.48 -5.28 0.99
N GLN A 76 2.75 -6.33 1.39
CA GLN A 76 2.32 -6.53 2.78
C GLN A 76 3.52 -6.62 3.74
N LYS A 77 4.55 -7.43 3.39
CA LYS A 77 5.78 -7.53 4.19
C LYS A 77 6.49 -6.18 4.31
N ARG A 78 6.53 -5.38 3.24
CA ARG A 78 7.11 -4.02 3.27
C ARG A 78 6.32 -3.08 4.18
N GLU A 79 5.00 -3.15 4.14
CA GLU A 79 4.13 -2.32 5.00
C GLU A 79 4.30 -2.68 6.48
N ASP A 80 4.37 -3.97 6.81
CA ASP A 80 4.61 -4.44 8.17
C ASP A 80 5.99 -4.04 8.69
N LEU A 81 7.02 -4.14 7.86
CA LEU A 81 8.37 -3.68 8.19
C LEU A 81 8.39 -2.17 8.41
N LYS A 82 7.68 -1.39 7.59
CA LYS A 82 7.57 0.06 7.76
C LYS A 82 6.87 0.42 9.07
N LYS A 83 5.74 -0.22 9.41
CA LYS A 83 5.05 -0.02 10.70
C LYS A 83 5.96 -0.33 11.89
N LYS A 84 6.75 -1.40 11.81
CA LYS A 84 7.72 -1.75 12.86
C LYS A 84 8.81 -0.69 12.98
N LEU A 85 9.34 -0.18 11.87
CA LEU A 85 10.34 0.90 11.87
C LEU A 85 9.78 2.19 12.48
N ASP A 86 8.56 2.59 12.11
CA ASP A 86 7.91 3.79 12.65
C ASP A 86 7.72 3.69 14.18
N ILE A 87 7.30 2.52 14.68
CA ILE A 87 7.19 2.27 16.13
C ILE A 87 8.56 2.34 16.80
N ILE A 88 9.60 1.75 16.21
CA ILE A 88 10.96 1.80 16.77
C ILE A 88 11.47 3.24 16.82
N GLU A 89 11.24 4.03 15.77
CA GLU A 89 11.63 5.43 15.74
C GLU A 89 10.90 6.25 16.81
N LEU A 90 9.59 6.02 16.96
CA LEU A 90 8.77 6.65 18.00
C LEU A 90 9.29 6.28 19.40
N LEU A 91 9.59 5.00 19.65
CA LEU A 91 10.14 4.53 20.91
C LEU A 91 11.55 5.09 21.17
N LYS A 92 12.39 5.21 20.14
CA LYS A 92 13.75 5.77 20.25
C LYS A 92 13.71 7.26 20.57
N LYS A 93 12.80 8.02 19.93
CA LYS A 93 12.54 9.43 20.25
C LYS A 93 12.07 9.59 21.70
N ASN A 94 11.11 8.76 22.13
CA ASN A 94 10.61 8.77 23.51
C ASN A 94 11.66 8.34 24.55
N LYS A 95 12.60 7.45 24.22
CA LYS A 95 13.61 6.97 25.18
C LYS A 95 14.79 7.92 25.39
N THR A 96 15.28 8.59 24.34
CA THR A 96 16.63 9.20 24.39
C THR A 96 16.61 10.72 24.36
N GLY A 97 15.57 11.34 23.78
CA GLY A 97 15.44 12.80 23.70
C GLY A 97 15.26 13.46 25.07
N PRO A 98 14.28 13.05 25.89
CA PRO A 98 13.96 13.73 27.13
C PRO A 98 15.06 13.63 28.19
N VAL A 99 15.76 12.49 28.28
CA VAL A 99 16.77 12.24 29.33
C VAL A 99 17.93 13.23 29.24
N ARG A 100 18.40 13.52 28.02
CA ARG A 100 19.52 14.46 27.81
C ARG A 100 19.13 15.90 28.15
N ILE A 101 17.89 16.27 27.85
CA ILE A 101 17.35 17.60 28.14
C ILE A 101 17.15 17.80 29.64
N LEU A 102 16.70 16.76 30.36
CA LEU A 102 16.57 16.78 31.81
C LEU A 102 17.93 16.92 32.52
N ASP A 103 18.96 16.23 32.02
CA ASP A 103 20.32 16.31 32.56
C ASP A 103 20.90 17.72 32.40
N GLU A 104 20.76 18.31 31.21
CA GLU A 104 21.19 19.69 30.95
C GLU A 104 20.41 20.71 31.81
N LEU A 105 19.09 20.52 31.95
CA LEU A 105 18.26 21.38 32.79
C LEU A 105 18.69 21.33 34.26
N ALA A 106 19.01 20.13 34.78
CA ALA A 106 19.48 19.96 36.15
C ALA A 106 20.79 20.72 36.44
N VAL A 107 21.67 20.83 35.44
CA VAL A 107 22.94 21.58 35.54
C VAL A 107 22.72 23.10 35.52
N LEU A 108 21.69 23.58 34.81
CA LEU A 108 21.43 25.01 34.63
C LEU A 108 20.65 25.66 35.78
N ILE A 109 20.00 24.87 36.66
CA ILE A 109 19.20 25.37 37.79
C ILE A 109 20.12 25.99 38.87
N PRO A 110 19.94 27.28 39.22
CA PRO A 110 20.68 27.94 40.31
C PRO A 110 20.30 27.41 41.70
N LYS A 111 21.19 27.56 42.69
CA LYS A 111 21.02 27.04 44.06
C LYS A 111 19.78 27.53 44.81
N LYS A 112 19.12 28.61 44.37
CA LYS A 112 17.98 29.28 45.03
C LYS A 112 16.69 29.25 44.22
N VAL A 113 16.63 28.35 43.25
CA VAL A 113 15.51 28.12 42.34
C VAL A 113 15.09 26.66 42.48
N TRP A 114 13.80 26.43 42.64
CA TRP A 114 13.21 25.11 42.76
C TRP A 114 12.24 24.90 41.59
N LEU A 115 12.36 23.76 40.93
CA LEU A 115 11.42 23.33 39.92
C LEU A 115 10.34 22.46 40.57
N GLU A 116 9.07 22.82 40.41
CA GLU A 116 7.92 22.07 40.94
C GLU A 116 7.31 21.19 39.85
N GLU A 117 7.18 21.71 38.63
CA GLU A 117 6.53 21.03 37.52
C GLU A 117 7.27 21.28 36.20
N LEU A 118 7.35 20.22 35.39
CA LEU A 118 7.91 20.23 34.05
C LEU A 118 6.89 19.61 33.10
N VAL A 119 6.40 20.40 32.15
CA VAL A 119 5.45 19.91 31.13
C VAL A 119 6.04 20.07 29.75
N GLU A 120 6.23 18.94 29.06
CA GLU A 120 6.64 18.94 27.66
C GLU A 120 5.42 18.97 26.74
N GLN A 121 5.39 19.91 25.80
CA GLN A 121 4.35 20.05 24.79
C GLN A 121 4.99 20.17 23.41
N ALA A 122 5.12 19.04 22.71
CA ALA A 122 5.46 18.94 21.29
C ALA A 122 6.58 19.90 20.81
N GLY A 123 7.73 19.89 21.51
CA GLY A 123 8.90 20.74 21.19
C GLY A 123 9.00 22.05 21.99
N SER A 124 8.02 22.34 22.83
CA SER A 124 8.11 23.37 23.87
C SER A 124 8.09 22.74 25.27
N LEU A 125 8.75 23.40 26.22
CA LEU A 125 8.90 22.99 27.59
C LEU A 125 8.38 24.11 28.48
N ARG A 126 7.41 23.77 29.34
CA ARG A 126 6.90 24.68 30.36
C ARG A 126 7.47 24.28 31.71
N LEU A 127 8.18 25.23 32.32
CA LEU A 127 8.80 25.12 33.64
C LEU A 127 7.95 25.91 34.63
N VAL A 128 7.51 25.26 35.70
CA VAL A 128 6.85 25.93 36.84
C VAL A 128 7.66 25.65 38.09
N GLY A 129 7.97 26.70 38.84
CA GLY A 129 8.81 26.59 40.01
C GLY A 129 8.67 27.76 40.96
N SER A 130 9.45 27.71 42.02
CA SER A 130 9.56 28.75 43.04
C SER A 130 11.00 29.25 43.11
N ALA A 131 11.21 30.55 43.30
CA ALA A 131 12.52 31.16 43.47
C ALA A 131 12.54 32.08 44.69
N THR A 132 13.75 32.31 45.23
CA THR A 132 13.92 33.18 46.41
C THR A 132 13.84 34.68 46.07
N ASP A 133 14.25 35.08 44.86
CA ASP A 133 14.28 36.48 44.42
C ASP A 133 14.13 36.58 42.89
N ASN A 134 13.63 37.70 42.39
CA ASN A 134 13.55 38.02 40.96
C ASN A 134 14.92 37.97 40.27
N LYS A 135 15.99 38.30 41.00
CA LYS A 135 17.36 38.21 40.48
C LYS A 135 17.74 36.78 40.10
N GLU A 136 17.31 35.80 40.89
CA GLU A 136 17.61 34.39 40.64
C GLU A 136 16.82 33.88 39.43
N ILE A 137 15.58 34.36 39.23
CA ILE A 137 14.78 34.07 38.02
C ILE A 137 15.48 34.63 36.77
N ALA A 138 15.99 35.87 36.83
CA ALA A 138 16.71 36.48 35.70
C ALA A 138 18.02 35.75 35.38
N VAL A 139 18.77 35.31 36.41
CA VAL A 139 19.98 34.49 36.22
C VAL A 139 19.62 33.14 35.60
N PHE A 140 18.53 32.50 36.06
CA PHE A 140 18.06 31.25 35.47
C PHE A 140 17.68 31.40 34.00
N MET A 141 16.92 32.45 33.64
CA MET A 141 16.59 32.73 32.23
C MET A 141 17.85 32.94 31.37
N LYS A 142 18.84 33.69 31.88
CA LYS A 142 20.10 33.92 31.18
C LYS A 142 20.93 32.64 31.01
N ASN A 143 20.92 31.75 32.01
CA ASN A 143 21.57 30.44 31.92
C ASN A 143 20.90 29.56 30.86
N LEU A 144 19.57 29.59 30.77
CA LEU A 144 18.81 28.87 29.75
C LEU A 144 19.09 29.41 28.34
N GLU A 145 19.10 30.73 28.15
CA GLU A 145 19.44 31.38 26.87
C GLU A 145 20.89 31.12 26.43
N GLY A 146 21.80 30.88 27.38
CA GLY A 146 23.20 30.58 27.10
C GLY A 146 23.47 29.14 26.65
N SER A 147 22.48 28.24 26.76
CA SER A 147 22.63 26.85 26.37
C SER A 147 22.37 26.64 24.88
N LYS A 148 23.07 25.68 24.26
CA LYS A 148 22.85 25.31 22.85
C LYS A 148 21.58 24.49 22.62
N PHE A 149 20.96 24.00 23.69
CA PHE A 149 19.82 23.08 23.63
C PHE A 149 18.46 23.80 23.78
N PHE A 150 18.46 25.04 24.26
CA PHE A 150 17.26 25.81 24.58
C PHE A 150 17.23 27.12 23.79
N SER A 151 16.04 27.48 23.31
CA SER A 151 15.78 28.70 22.54
C SER A 151 14.41 29.27 22.87
N ASP A 152 14.14 30.54 22.53
CA ASP A 152 12.87 31.24 22.81
C ASP A 152 12.43 31.19 24.28
N VAL A 153 13.32 31.53 25.23
CA VAL A 153 12.99 31.57 26.66
C VAL A 153 12.07 32.77 26.95
N THR A 154 10.80 32.49 27.27
CA THR A 154 9.79 33.51 27.57
C THR A 154 9.25 33.32 28.99
N LEU A 155 9.20 34.41 29.76
CA LEU A 155 8.55 34.44 31.06
C LEU A 155 7.05 34.65 30.90
N LEU A 156 6.23 33.74 31.44
CA LEU A 156 4.76 33.82 31.38
C LEU A 156 4.16 34.61 32.57
N SER A 157 4.58 34.29 33.79
CA SER A 157 4.08 34.95 35.01
C SER A 157 5.09 34.85 36.14
N ILE A 158 5.10 35.86 37.00
CA ILE A 158 5.74 35.85 38.32
C ILE A 158 4.68 36.24 39.35
N ASP A 159 4.39 35.34 40.27
CA ASP A 159 3.40 35.53 41.32
C ASP A 159 4.08 35.44 42.69
N GLN A 160 4.01 36.51 43.48
CA GLN A 160 4.53 36.51 44.84
C GLN A 160 3.53 35.81 45.76
N THR A 161 3.87 34.59 46.21
CA THR A 161 3.04 33.86 47.17
C THR A 161 3.70 33.88 48.54
N LYS A 162 3.02 34.47 49.53
CA LYS A 162 3.42 34.32 50.93
C LYS A 162 3.03 32.92 51.39
N SER A 163 4.00 32.02 51.52
CA SER A 163 3.77 30.68 52.08
C SER A 163 3.33 30.78 53.54
N THR A 164 2.19 30.19 53.89
CA THR A 164 1.62 30.15 55.24
C THR A 164 2.43 29.27 56.21
N THR A 165 3.43 28.52 55.74
CA THR A 165 4.14 27.49 56.53
C THR A 165 5.63 27.77 56.76
N THR A 166 6.23 28.75 56.09
CA THR A 166 7.64 29.16 56.32
C THR A 166 7.83 30.67 56.13
N PRO A 167 8.59 31.37 57.01
CA PRO A 167 8.68 32.84 57.05
C PRO A 167 9.56 33.46 55.94
N VAL A 168 9.76 32.78 54.81
CA VAL A 168 10.54 33.29 53.67
C VAL A 168 9.60 33.46 52.48
N PRO A 169 9.47 34.68 51.91
CA PRO A 169 8.67 34.88 50.70
C PRO A 169 9.30 34.12 49.53
N VAL A 170 8.49 33.32 48.83
CA VAL A 170 8.88 32.61 47.62
C VAL A 170 8.08 33.15 46.44
N MET A 171 8.74 33.32 45.31
CA MET A 171 8.12 33.81 44.08
C MET A 171 7.88 32.63 43.15
N LYS A 172 6.62 32.36 42.82
CA LYS A 172 6.28 31.36 41.80
C LYS A 172 6.53 31.94 40.42
N TYR A 173 7.18 31.18 39.55
CA TYR A 173 7.44 31.56 38.18
C TYR A 173 6.94 30.48 37.21
N SER A 174 6.49 30.92 36.04
CA SER A 174 6.21 30.05 34.90
C SER A 174 7.03 30.55 33.71
N ILE A 175 7.89 29.69 33.18
CA ILE A 175 8.72 29.98 32.00
C ILE A 175 8.34 28.97 30.91
N THR A 176 8.21 29.45 29.68
CA THR A 176 8.11 28.60 28.49
C THR A 176 9.37 28.76 27.69
N LEU A 177 9.93 27.65 27.23
CA LEU A 177 11.07 27.64 26.33
C LEU A 177 10.86 26.60 25.24
N LYS A 178 11.55 26.73 24.12
CA LYS A 178 11.64 25.68 23.11
C LYS A 178 12.95 24.92 23.32
N TYR A 179 12.90 23.61 23.13
CA TYR A 179 14.11 22.80 23.17
C TYR A 179 14.35 22.22 21.79
N GLN A 180 15.59 22.30 21.32
CA GLN A 180 16.00 21.73 20.05
C GLN A 180 16.98 20.61 20.35
N VAL A 181 16.58 19.36 20.11
CA VAL A 181 17.51 18.23 20.19
C VAL A 181 18.50 18.41 19.04
N PRO A 182 19.80 18.63 19.30
CA PRO A 182 20.77 18.68 18.22
C PRO A 182 20.79 17.31 17.55
N GLN A 183 20.51 17.31 16.25
CA GLN A 183 20.74 16.14 15.42
C GLN A 183 22.25 15.96 15.34
N SER A 184 22.77 14.98 16.08
CA SER A 184 24.09 14.40 15.83
C SER A 184 23.98 13.41 14.68
#